data_AF-A0A9D2R9V9-F1
#
_entry.id   AF-A0A9D2R9V9-F1
#
_cell.length_a   1.000
_cell.length_b   1.000
_cell.length_c   1.000
_cell.angle_alpha   90.00
_cell.angle_beta   90.00
_cell.angle_gamma   90.00
#
_symmetry.space_group_name_H-M   'P 1'
#
loop_
_entity.id
_entity.type
_entity.pdbx_description
1 polymer ?
#
loop_
_entity_poly.entity_id
_entity_poly.type
_entity_poly.pdbx_seq_one_letter_code
_entity_poly.pdbx_strand_id
1 'polypeptide(L)' 'MKIGEAAKKAGISPGNIRFYEKKGLLKPKREESSSYRSYTEEDVERLKRITCFCISHCILERIVSYL' A
#
# COMPACT_ATOMS: atom_id res chain seq x y z
N MET A 1 -2.42 12.43 -6.38
CA MET A 1 -1.23 12.37 -5.48
C MET A 1 -0.13 11.56 -6.14
N LYS A 2 1.16 11.89 -5.93
CA LYS A 2 2.28 11.04 -6.40
C LYS A 2 2.55 9.89 -5.42
N ILE A 3 3.28 8.85 -5.86
CA ILE A 3 3.62 7.68 -5.02
C ILE A 3 4.30 8.07 -3.69
N GLY A 4 5.15 9.11 -3.70
CA GLY A 4 5.84 9.59 -2.51
C GLY A 4 4.90 10.22 -1.47
N GLU A 5 3.88 10.95 -1.90
CA GLU A 5 2.86 11.49 -0.99
C GLU A 5 1.95 10.38 -0.46
N ALA A 6 1.51 9.48 -1.33
CA ALA A 6 0.69 8.33 -0.93
C ALA A 6 1.42 7.46 0.10
N ALA A 7 2.72 7.20 -0.12
CA ALA A 7 3.61 6.51 0.81
C ALA A 7 3.67 7.19 2.17
N LYS A 8 3.91 8.51 2.20
CA LYS A 8 3.92 9.29 3.45
C LYS A 8 2.57 9.24 4.17
N LYS A 9 1.45 9.42 3.47
CA LYS A 9 0.12 9.40 4.09
C LYS A 9 -0.28 8.02 4.59
N ALA A 10 0.14 6.96 3.91
CA ALA A 10 -0.12 5.58 4.31
C ALA A 10 0.88 5.03 5.34
N GLY A 11 1.98 5.75 5.62
CA GLY A 11 3.00 5.33 6.58
C GLY A 11 3.86 4.15 6.09
N ILE A 12 4.01 3.99 4.77
CA ILE A 12 4.74 2.87 4.16
C ILE A 12 5.78 3.36 3.16
N SER A 13 6.71 2.49 2.80
CA SER A 13 7.68 2.80 1.74
C SER A 13 7.00 2.82 0.35
N PRO A 14 7.50 3.61 -0.61
CA PRO A 14 7.08 3.52 -2.01
C PRO A 14 7.29 2.12 -2.61
N GLY A 15 8.24 1.34 -2.06
CA GLY A 15 8.47 -0.05 -2.44
C GLY A 15 7.28 -0.95 -2.08
N ASN A 16 6.68 -0.76 -0.90
CA ASN A 16 5.49 -1.51 -0.48
C ASN A 16 4.31 -1.21 -1.40
N ILE A 17 4.12 0.04 -1.81
CA ILE A 17 3.08 0.41 -2.78
C ILE A 17 3.28 -0.34 -4.10
N ARG A 18 4.51 -0.36 -4.64
CA ARG A 18 4.83 -1.15 -5.85
C ARG A 18 4.61 -2.65 -5.66
N PHE A 19 4.91 -3.18 -4.47
CA PHE A 19 4.65 -4.57 -4.13
C PHE A 19 3.15 -4.87 -4.13
N TYR A 20 2.33 -4.03 -3.53
CA TYR A 20 0.87 -4.18 -3.51
C TYR A 20 0.24 -4.02 -4.90
N GLU A 21 0.78 -3.13 -5.74
CA GLU A 21 0.42 -3.07 -7.18
C GLU A 21 0.76 -4.37 -7.90
N LYS A 22 1.98 -4.91 -7.70
CA LYS A 22 2.41 -6.18 -8.32
C LYS A 22 1.55 -7.37 -7.87
N LYS A 23 1.07 -7.34 -6.62
CA LYS A 23 0.12 -8.33 -6.07
C LYS A 23 -1.33 -8.08 -6.51
N GLY A 24 -1.62 -6.99 -7.24
CA GLY A 24 -2.96 -6.65 -7.70
C GLY A 24 -3.90 -6.13 -6.60
N LEU A 25 -3.37 -5.82 -5.41
CA LEU A 25 -4.13 -5.35 -4.25
C LEU A 25 -4.52 -3.86 -4.37
N LEU A 26 -3.77 -3.12 -5.20
CA LEU A 26 -3.97 -1.72 -5.53
C LEU A 26 -3.99 -1.55 -7.05
N LYS A 27 -4.98 -0.81 -7.57
CA LYS A 27 -5.09 -0.47 -8.99
C LYS A 27 -5.31 1.04 -9.13
N PRO A 28 -4.25 1.87 -8.97
CA PRO A 28 -4.39 3.30 -9.15
C PRO A 28 -4.80 3.59 -10.60
N LYS A 29 -5.64 4.61 -10.79
CA LYS A 29 -5.95 5.11 -12.13
C LYS A 29 -4.66 5.62 -12.78
N ARG A 30 -4.42 5.21 -14.01
CA ARG A 30 -3.43 5.85 -14.87
C ARG A 30 -4.16 6.98 -15.58
N GLU A 31 -3.68 8.21 -15.44
CA GLU A 31 -4.16 9.28 -16.31
C GLU A 31 -3.77 8.92 -17.74
N GLU A 32 -4.73 8.81 -18.66
CA GLU A 32 -4.48 8.43 -20.07
C GLU A 32 -3.49 9.37 -20.76
N SER A 33 -3.37 10.61 -20.28
CA SER A 33 -2.49 11.65 -20.82
C SER A 33 -1.11 11.71 -20.16
N SER A 34 -0.87 10.97 -19.08
CA SER A 34 0.31 11.13 -18.25
C SER A 34 0.84 9.76 -17.87
N SER A 35 2.08 9.44 -18.27
CA SER A 35 2.80 8.22 -17.86
C SER A 35 3.10 8.16 -16.33
N TYR A 36 2.42 9.00 -15.55
CA TYR A 36 2.53 9.10 -14.11
C TYR A 36 1.32 8.45 -13.44
N ARG A 37 1.61 7.65 -12.40
CA ARG A 37 0.59 7.09 -11.52
C ARG A 37 0.04 8.21 -10.63
N SER A 38 -1.28 8.38 -10.64
CA SER A 38 -1.96 9.20 -9.65
C SER A 38 -2.65 8.28 -8.63
N TYR A 39 -2.41 8.56 -7.36
CA TYR A 39 -3.12 7.93 -6.25
C TYR A 39 -4.17 8.90 -5.76
N THR A 40 -5.32 8.37 -5.38
CA THR A 40 -6.41 9.09 -4.74
C THR A 40 -6.37 8.90 -3.22
N GLU A 41 -7.11 9.71 -2.47
CA GLU A 41 -7.33 9.50 -1.04
C GLU A 41 -7.87 8.09 -0.73
N GLU A 42 -8.72 7.56 -1.60
CA GLU A 42 -9.31 6.22 -1.47
C GLU A 42 -8.25 5.11 -1.60
N ASP A 43 -7.28 5.29 -2.51
CA ASP A 43 -6.11 4.40 -2.61
C ASP A 43 -5.27 4.42 -1.34
N VAL A 44 -5.08 5.59 -0.73
CA VAL A 44 -4.34 5.73 0.53
C VAL A 44 -5.06 5.04 1.68
N GLU A 45 -6.37 5.18 1.77
CA GLU A 45 -7.17 4.51 2.81
C GLU A 45 -7.10 2.98 2.66
N ARG A 46 -7.16 2.50 1.42
CA ARG A 46 -6.96 1.08 1.10
C ARG A 46 -5.56 0.60 1.50
N LEU A 47 -4.52 1.36 1.20
CA LEU A 47 -3.14 1.06 1.61
C LEU A 47 -3.01 0.96 3.13
N LYS A 48 -3.67 1.85 3.89
CA LYS A 48 -3.69 1.78 5.36
C LYS A 48 -4.35 0.49 5.86
N ARG A 49 -5.48 0.09 5.27
CA ARG A 49 -6.18 -1.16 5.63
C ARG A 49 -5.32 -2.38 5.37
N ILE A 50 -4.70 -2.46 4.17
CA ILE A 50 -3.78 -3.55 3.80
C ILE A 50 -2.60 -3.61 4.78
N THR A 51 -2.01 -2.45 5.10
CA THR A 51 -0.86 -2.36 6.00
C THR A 51 -1.23 -2.79 7.42
N CYS A 52 -2.38 -2.35 7.94
CA CYS A 52 -2.89 -2.76 9.25
C CYS A 52 -3.07 -4.28 9.32
N PHE A 53 -3.61 -4.88 8.26
CA PHE A 53 -3.77 -6.33 8.18
C PHE A 53 -2.42 -7.06 8.13
N CYS A 54 -1.46 -6.58 7.32
CA CYS A 54 -0.13 -7.15 7.25
C CYS A 54 0.63 -7.06 8.59
N ILE A 55 0.53 -5.94 9.31
CA ILE A 55 1.15 -5.78 10.63
C ILE A 55 0.53 -6.77 11.61
N SER A 56 -0.80 -6.86 11.66
CA SER A 56 -1.49 -7.76 12.59
C SER A 56 -1.19 -9.24 12.27
N HIS A 57 -1.15 -9.61 10.98
CA HIS A 57 -0.86 -10.98 10.56
C HIS A 57 0.61 -11.35 10.79
N CYS A 58 1.56 -10.45 10.51
CA CYS A 58 2.98 -10.68 10.76
C CYS A 58 3.30 -10.75 12.27
N ILE A 59 2.57 -10.01 13.10
CA ILE A 59 2.64 -10.11 14.56
C ILE A 59 2.10 -11.45 15.04
N LEU A 60 0.95 -11.90 14.52
CA LEU A 60 0.37 -13.20 14.89
C LEU A 60 1.26 -14.36 14.48
N GLU A 61 1.79 -14.39 13.26
CA GLU A 61 2.75 -15.43 12.84
C GLU A 61 4.00 -15.45 13.71
N ARG A 62 4.50 -14.26 14.10
CA ARG A 62 5.61 -14.15 15.06
C ARG A 62 5.24 -14.68 16.44
N ILE A 63 4.08 -14.36 16.99
CA ILE A 63 3.68 -14.83 18.33
C ILE A 63 3.49 -16.35 18.31
N VAL A 64 2.81 -16.88 17.29
CA VAL A 64 2.60 -18.33 17.14
C VAL A 64 3.93 -19.07 16.95
N SER A 65 4.93 -18.48 16.29
CA SER A 65 6.26 -19.07 16.17
C SER A 65 7.04 -19.15 17.50
N TYR A 66 6.63 -18.40 18.53
CA TYR A 66 7.29 -18.37 19.84
C TYR A 66 6.54 -19.19 20.90
N LEU A 67 5.37 -19.75 20.56
CA LEU A 67 4.57 -20.65 21.40
C LEU A 67 4.74 -22.08 20.92
#